data_AF-A0A965CFK9-F1
#
_entry.id   AF-A0A965CFK9-F1
#
_cell.length_a   1.000
_cell.length_b   1.000
_cell.length_c   1.000
_cell.angle_alpha   90.00
_cell.angle_beta   90.00
_cell.angle_gamma   90.00
#
_symmetry.space_group_name_H-M   'P 1'
#
loop_
_entity.id
_entity.type
_entity.pdbx_description
1 polymer ?
#
loop_
_entity_poly.entity_id
_entity_poly.type
_entity_poly.pdbx_seq_one_letter_code
_entity_poly.pdbx_strand_id
1 'polypeptide(L)'
;MAKQTFTTGQVLTAAQMTSLQQTAMGGGSPSVKTTSYVLVAADAGTVIQMNAAGSTTITVNTSLFSAGDSVQIQNIGAGTCTITAGTATVNTAGSLALSQWEGGFLYFTSASSAIFFDVVQSSGMTNPMTTTGDTIYSSSGSTPARLGIGSTGQVLTVAGGVPTWAAPAGASGPTFYAYASGTAQTITAATWTKVQYKSELWDTDNCFDSTTNYRFTPNKSGYYQINVAAELTGTSGNAVQFSIYKNGSPYSKLGHLAETNQGAAGVSGAVLVNFNGSTDYVEVYIYAFTTGGTMDNNSVVNNFNGVWIRS
;
A
#
# COMPACT_ATOMS: atom_id res chain seq x y z
N MET A 1 -11.51 15.03 -51.06
CA MET A 1 -12.20 15.49 -52.28
C MET A 1 -11.20 16.28 -53.11
N ALA A 2 -10.94 15.88 -54.36
CA ALA A 2 -10.09 16.66 -55.26
C ALA A 2 -10.73 18.03 -55.53
N LYS A 3 -9.95 19.12 -55.41
CA LYS A 3 -10.40 20.46 -55.80
C LYS A 3 -10.74 20.45 -57.29
N GLN A 4 -11.96 20.79 -57.64
CA GLN A 4 -12.37 20.96 -59.04
C GLN A 4 -12.33 22.44 -59.38
N THR A 5 -11.65 22.78 -60.47
CA THR A 5 -11.68 24.13 -61.04
C THR A 5 -12.73 24.16 -62.13
N PHE A 6 -13.85 24.83 -61.88
CA PHE A 6 -14.87 25.12 -62.89
C PHE A 6 -14.64 26.50 -63.48
N THR A 7 -14.71 26.62 -64.80
CA THR A 7 -14.79 27.91 -65.50
C THR A 7 -16.23 28.20 -65.91
N THR A 8 -16.54 29.48 -66.10
CA THR A 8 -17.87 29.94 -66.49
C THR A 8 -18.36 29.21 -67.75
N GLY A 9 -19.54 28.59 -67.68
CA GLY A 9 -20.17 27.88 -68.79
C GLY A 9 -19.96 26.36 -68.80
N GLN A 10 -19.16 25.80 -67.89
CA GLN A 10 -19.03 24.34 -67.75
C GLN A 10 -20.21 23.72 -67.00
N VAL A 11 -20.67 22.54 -67.44
CA VAL A 11 -21.71 21.74 -66.78
C VAL A 11 -21.07 20.50 -66.15
N LEU A 12 -21.32 20.28 -64.86
CA LEU A 12 -20.94 19.04 -64.17
C LEU A 12 -21.84 17.90 -64.66
N THR A 13 -21.28 16.94 -65.40
CA THR A 13 -22.02 15.76 -65.86
C THR A 13 -22.24 14.77 -64.72
N ALA A 14 -23.25 13.90 -64.87
CA ALA A 14 -23.50 12.82 -63.91
C ALA A 14 -22.28 11.90 -63.74
N ALA A 15 -21.55 11.59 -64.82
CA ALA A 15 -20.35 10.77 -64.75
C ALA A 15 -19.22 11.45 -63.94
N GLN A 16 -19.02 12.76 -64.14
CA GLN A 16 -18.05 13.53 -63.35
C GLN A 16 -18.46 13.62 -61.88
N MET A 17 -19.76 13.79 -61.59
CA MET A 17 -20.29 13.80 -60.23
C MET A 17 -20.08 12.44 -59.53
N THR A 18 -20.37 11.33 -60.20
CA THR A 18 -20.15 9.98 -59.66
C THR A 18 -18.66 9.69 -59.43
N SER A 19 -17.77 10.19 -60.29
CA SER A 19 -16.32 10.10 -60.08
C SER A 19 -15.84 10.92 -58.88
N LEU A 20 -16.42 12.11 -58.67
CA LEU A 20 -16.17 12.94 -57.49
C LEU A 20 -16.66 12.27 -56.20
N GLN A 21 -17.82 11.62 -56.24
CA GLN A 21 -18.36 10.90 -55.09
C GLN A 21 -17.53 9.66 -54.72
N GLN A 22 -17.02 8.92 -55.71
CA GLN A 22 -16.13 7.77 -55.47
C GLN A 22 -14.79 8.19 -54.86
N THR A 23 -14.36 9.44 -54.99
CA THR A 23 -13.11 9.97 -54.40
C THR A 23 -13.36 10.87 -53.18
N ALA A 24 -14.62 11.07 -52.80
CA ALA A 24 -14.99 11.85 -51.64
C ALA A 24 -14.92 11.01 -50.36
N MET A 25 -14.36 11.61 -49.30
CA MET A 25 -14.49 11.12 -47.91
C MET A 25 -14.06 9.65 -47.68
N GLY A 26 -12.94 9.22 -48.28
CA GLY A 26 -12.40 7.87 -48.07
C GLY A 26 -13.15 6.74 -48.78
N GLY A 27 -14.13 7.06 -49.65
CA GLY A 27 -14.97 6.10 -50.38
C GLY A 27 -14.41 5.55 -51.69
N GLY A 28 -13.10 5.73 -51.96
CA GLY A 28 -12.44 5.25 -53.19
C GLY A 28 -11.48 4.10 -52.92
N SER A 29 -11.22 3.26 -53.93
CA SER A 29 -10.19 2.22 -53.85
C SER A 29 -8.85 2.85 -53.44
N PRO A 30 -8.24 2.46 -52.31
CA PRO A 30 -7.01 3.07 -51.85
C PRO A 30 -5.86 2.81 -52.83
N SER A 31 -4.93 3.76 -52.91
CA SER A 31 -3.66 3.58 -53.62
C SER A 31 -2.77 2.67 -52.79
N VAL A 32 -2.85 1.37 -53.07
CA VAL A 32 -2.10 0.34 -52.33
C VAL A 32 -0.63 0.41 -52.70
N LYS A 33 0.23 0.42 -51.67
CA LYS A 33 1.69 0.40 -51.78
C LYS A 33 2.24 -0.74 -50.94
N THR A 34 3.29 -1.39 -51.44
CA THR A 34 3.96 -2.52 -50.77
C THR A 34 5.43 -2.22 -50.45
N THR A 35 5.90 -1.03 -50.83
CA THR A 35 7.24 -0.49 -50.56
C THR A 35 7.13 0.98 -50.17
N SER A 36 8.21 1.57 -49.66
CA SER A 36 8.25 3.01 -49.38
C SER A 36 7.78 3.85 -50.57
N TYR A 37 7.07 4.93 -50.28
CA TYR A 37 6.38 5.74 -51.27
C TYR A 37 6.65 7.23 -51.03
N VAL A 38 6.92 7.97 -52.09
CA VAL A 38 6.99 9.43 -52.05
C VAL A 38 5.66 9.97 -52.56
N LEU A 39 5.01 10.81 -51.76
CA LEU A 39 3.74 11.41 -52.17
C LEU A 39 3.91 12.22 -53.45
N VAL A 40 2.84 12.28 -54.23
CA VAL A 40 2.74 13.09 -55.45
C VAL A 40 1.51 13.99 -55.37
N ALA A 41 1.46 15.05 -56.17
CA ALA A 41 0.34 16.00 -56.17
C ALA A 41 -1.03 15.33 -56.41
N ALA A 42 -1.06 14.21 -57.14
CA ALA A 42 -2.29 13.44 -57.41
C ALA A 42 -2.86 12.73 -56.18
N ASP A 43 -2.11 12.59 -55.09
CA ASP A 43 -2.59 11.95 -53.87
C ASP A 43 -3.54 12.85 -53.06
N ALA A 44 -3.65 14.14 -53.44
CA ALA A 44 -4.48 15.13 -52.76
C ALA A 44 -5.95 14.67 -52.71
N GLY A 45 -6.46 14.52 -51.49
CA GLY A 45 -7.83 14.10 -51.21
C GLY A 45 -8.07 12.60 -51.33
N THR A 46 -7.03 11.78 -51.50
CA THR A 46 -7.11 10.31 -51.66
C THR A 46 -6.67 9.55 -50.40
N VAL A 47 -6.75 8.21 -50.46
CA VAL A 47 -6.25 7.29 -49.43
C VAL A 47 -5.02 6.55 -49.95
N ILE A 48 -3.91 6.65 -49.23
CA ILE A 48 -2.73 5.80 -49.42
C ILE A 48 -2.80 4.63 -48.44
N GLN A 49 -2.77 3.40 -48.94
CA GLN A 49 -2.77 2.21 -48.10
C GLN A 49 -1.42 1.51 -48.18
N MET A 50 -0.72 1.41 -47.06
CA MET A 50 0.50 0.64 -46.97
C MET A 50 0.17 -0.81 -46.58
N ASN A 51 0.72 -1.76 -47.33
CA ASN A 51 0.52 -3.20 -47.15
C ASN A 51 1.85 -3.92 -47.33
N ALA A 52 2.79 -3.67 -46.43
CA ALA A 52 4.11 -4.29 -46.43
C ALA A 52 4.31 -5.13 -45.16
N ALA A 53 5.00 -6.26 -45.29
CA ALA A 53 5.40 -7.07 -44.13
C ALA A 53 6.61 -6.44 -43.39
N GLY A 54 7.50 -5.76 -44.11
CA GLY A 54 8.62 -5.01 -43.54
C GLY A 54 8.29 -3.52 -43.38
N SER A 55 9.14 -2.80 -42.64
CA SER A 55 8.96 -1.37 -42.40
C SER A 55 9.02 -0.56 -43.71
N THR A 56 8.17 0.45 -43.82
CA THR A 56 8.06 1.32 -45.00
C THR A 56 7.93 2.78 -44.59
N THR A 57 8.15 3.69 -45.53
CA THR A 57 7.99 5.12 -45.32
C THR A 57 7.04 5.75 -46.32
N ILE A 58 6.33 6.80 -45.91
CA ILE A 58 5.64 7.72 -46.79
C ILE A 58 6.32 9.08 -46.67
N THR A 59 6.99 9.51 -47.73
CA THR A 59 7.79 10.75 -47.73
C THR A 59 6.96 11.94 -48.22
N VAL A 60 7.01 13.03 -47.46
CA VAL A 60 6.30 14.29 -47.76
C VAL A 60 7.28 15.36 -48.23
N ASN A 61 7.14 15.84 -49.46
CA ASN A 61 7.99 16.88 -50.05
C ASN A 61 7.23 18.21 -50.21
N THR A 62 7.98 19.31 -50.30
CA THR A 62 7.47 20.66 -50.61
C THR A 62 6.90 20.75 -52.02
N SER A 63 6.05 21.77 -52.23
CA SER A 63 5.52 22.16 -53.54
C SER A 63 4.64 21.11 -54.24
N LEU A 64 4.23 20.06 -53.54
CA LEU A 64 3.32 19.03 -54.04
C LEU A 64 1.84 19.34 -53.73
N PHE A 65 1.59 19.98 -52.58
CA PHE A 65 0.26 20.22 -52.03
C PHE A 65 0.10 21.69 -51.67
N SER A 66 -1.14 22.17 -51.62
CA SER A 66 -1.50 23.53 -51.21
C SER A 66 -2.12 23.55 -49.82
N ALA A 67 -2.20 24.73 -49.22
CA ALA A 67 -2.96 24.91 -47.97
C ALA A 67 -4.39 24.38 -48.12
N GLY A 68 -4.83 23.59 -47.13
CA GLY A 68 -6.14 22.95 -47.08
C GLY A 68 -6.23 21.61 -47.82
N ASP A 69 -5.17 21.16 -48.51
CA ASP A 69 -5.14 19.81 -49.06
C ASP A 69 -4.96 18.78 -47.94
N SER A 70 -5.45 17.56 -48.18
CA SER A 70 -5.31 16.46 -47.22
C SER A 70 -4.99 15.14 -47.91
N VAL A 71 -4.24 14.27 -47.25
CA VAL A 71 -4.02 12.88 -47.70
C VAL A 71 -4.31 11.95 -46.53
N GLN A 72 -5.22 10.99 -46.71
CA GLN A 72 -5.46 9.95 -45.71
C GLN A 72 -4.47 8.82 -45.92
N ILE A 73 -3.95 8.29 -44.82
CA ILE A 73 -2.97 7.20 -44.83
C ILE A 73 -3.48 6.11 -43.90
N GLN A 74 -3.37 4.86 -44.33
CA GLN A 74 -3.68 3.70 -43.51
C GLN A 74 -2.62 2.62 -43.69
N ASN A 75 -2.26 1.93 -42.61
CA ASN A 75 -1.36 0.79 -42.65
C ASN A 75 -2.12 -0.49 -42.33
N ILE A 76 -2.19 -1.41 -43.29
CA ILE A 76 -2.76 -2.75 -43.08
C ILE A 76 -1.66 -3.83 -43.04
N GLY A 77 -0.43 -3.45 -43.38
CA GLY A 77 0.73 -4.33 -43.36
C GLY A 77 1.24 -4.56 -41.93
N ALA A 78 1.87 -5.71 -41.70
CA ALA A 78 2.48 -6.03 -40.40
C ALA A 78 3.71 -5.15 -40.08
N GLY A 79 4.35 -4.58 -41.10
CA GLY A 79 5.47 -3.66 -40.93
C GLY A 79 5.00 -2.27 -40.54
N THR A 80 5.77 -1.57 -39.71
CA THR A 80 5.47 -0.17 -39.34
C THR A 80 5.63 0.75 -40.56
N CYS A 81 4.60 1.55 -40.84
CA CYS A 81 4.66 2.61 -41.85
C CYS A 81 4.96 3.95 -41.17
N THR A 82 6.09 4.58 -41.50
CA THR A 82 6.51 5.86 -40.90
C THR A 82 6.29 7.02 -41.87
N ILE A 83 5.53 8.02 -41.43
CA ILE A 83 5.42 9.29 -42.15
C ILE A 83 6.73 10.05 -41.99
N THR A 84 7.41 10.32 -43.10
CA THR A 84 8.74 10.90 -43.11
C THR A 84 8.70 12.29 -43.74
N ALA A 85 9.23 13.29 -43.03
CA ALA A 85 9.52 14.58 -43.62
C ALA A 85 10.63 14.41 -44.67
N GLY A 86 10.29 14.63 -45.94
CA GLY A 86 11.27 14.76 -47.02
C GLY A 86 11.79 16.19 -47.04
N THR A 87 11.40 16.98 -48.03
CA THR A 87 11.70 18.42 -48.05
C THR A 87 10.67 19.27 -47.29
N ALA A 88 9.45 18.77 -47.05
CA ALA A 88 8.43 19.49 -46.28
C ALA A 88 8.56 19.26 -44.78
N THR A 89 8.09 20.23 -43.98
CA THR A 89 7.92 20.04 -42.53
C THR A 89 6.66 19.23 -42.25
N VAL A 90 6.77 18.15 -41.47
CA VAL A 90 5.62 17.37 -40.98
C VAL A 90 5.56 17.48 -39.46
N ASN A 91 4.56 18.20 -38.95
CA ASN A 91 4.31 18.36 -37.52
C ASN A 91 3.34 17.27 -37.02
N THR A 92 3.48 16.81 -35.78
CA THR A 92 2.48 15.96 -35.11
C THR A 92 2.55 16.15 -33.59
N ALA A 93 1.43 15.94 -32.91
CA ALA A 93 1.39 15.78 -31.45
C ALA A 93 1.37 14.30 -31.02
N GLY A 94 1.02 13.40 -31.96
CA GLY A 94 0.97 11.96 -31.77
C GLY A 94 2.17 11.26 -32.40
N SER A 95 1.96 10.03 -32.89
CA SER A 95 3.00 9.25 -33.55
C SER A 95 3.07 9.54 -35.06
N LEU A 96 4.28 9.55 -35.64
CA LEU A 96 4.48 9.45 -37.10
C LEU A 96 4.60 8.00 -37.58
N ALA A 97 4.74 7.05 -36.65
CA ALA A 97 4.81 5.63 -36.93
C ALA A 97 3.42 5.01 -36.78
N LEU A 98 2.96 4.37 -37.84
CA LEU A 98 1.68 3.66 -37.92
C LEU A 98 1.93 2.15 -37.90
N SER A 99 1.52 1.50 -36.82
CA SER A 99 1.46 0.05 -36.71
C SER A 99 0.35 -0.53 -37.59
N GLN A 100 0.25 -1.86 -37.64
CA GLN A 100 -0.84 -2.51 -38.36
C GLN A 100 -2.20 -2.04 -37.80
N TRP A 101 -3.13 -1.73 -38.70
CA TRP A 101 -4.48 -1.23 -38.41
C TRP A 101 -4.54 0.20 -37.86
N GLU A 102 -3.44 0.93 -37.91
CA GLU A 102 -3.41 2.36 -37.61
C GLU A 102 -3.44 3.18 -38.90
N GLY A 103 -3.79 4.45 -38.77
CA GLY A 103 -3.87 5.37 -39.89
C GLY A 103 -3.76 6.81 -39.43
N GLY A 104 -4.17 7.72 -40.30
CA GLY A 104 -4.21 9.13 -39.99
C GLY A 104 -4.47 9.97 -41.22
N PHE A 105 -4.43 11.29 -41.04
CA PHE A 105 -4.59 12.25 -42.12
C PHE A 105 -3.50 13.31 -42.04
N LEU A 106 -2.81 13.52 -43.16
CA LEU A 106 -1.97 14.68 -43.39
C LEU A 106 -2.88 15.84 -43.80
N TYR A 107 -2.77 16.95 -43.09
CA TYR A 107 -3.40 18.21 -43.44
C TYR A 107 -2.32 19.25 -43.76
N PHE A 108 -2.30 19.75 -44.99
CA PHE A 108 -1.30 20.71 -45.45
C PHE A 108 -1.71 22.12 -45.05
N THR A 109 -0.88 22.79 -44.24
CA THR A 109 -1.09 24.19 -43.82
C THR A 109 -0.46 25.17 -44.81
N SER A 110 0.51 24.72 -45.61
CA SER A 110 1.14 25.45 -46.70
C SER A 110 1.77 24.50 -47.72
N ALA A 111 2.37 25.03 -48.78
CA ALA A 111 3.15 24.23 -49.73
C ALA A 111 4.45 23.63 -49.15
N SER A 112 4.82 24.02 -47.93
CA SER A 112 6.04 23.54 -47.25
C SER A 112 5.80 22.90 -45.90
N SER A 113 4.55 22.85 -45.42
CA SER A 113 4.22 22.33 -44.09
C SER A 113 2.91 21.56 -44.06
N ALA A 114 2.92 20.45 -43.33
CA ALA A 114 1.76 19.63 -43.01
C ALA A 114 1.70 19.33 -41.51
N ILE A 115 0.51 18.98 -41.04
CA ILE A 115 0.24 18.40 -39.73
C ILE A 115 -0.29 16.98 -39.97
N PHE A 116 0.33 15.99 -39.34
CA PHE A 116 -0.18 14.63 -39.31
C PHE A 116 -1.01 14.43 -38.04
N PHE A 117 -2.26 14.04 -38.20
CA PHE A 117 -3.12 13.59 -37.12
C PHE A 117 -3.23 12.07 -37.20
N ASP A 118 -2.75 11.39 -36.17
CA ASP A 118 -2.80 9.93 -36.08
C ASP A 118 -4.18 9.44 -35.65
N VAL A 119 -4.55 8.28 -36.18
CA VAL A 119 -5.72 7.49 -35.79
C VAL A 119 -5.17 6.12 -35.39
N VAL A 120 -4.92 5.98 -34.10
CA VAL A 120 -4.34 4.76 -33.51
C VAL A 120 -5.42 3.87 -32.93
N GLN A 121 -5.17 2.57 -32.89
CA GLN A 121 -5.94 1.68 -32.03
C GLN A 121 -5.69 2.10 -30.58
N SER A 122 -6.72 2.07 -29.74
CA SER A 122 -6.58 2.49 -28.33
C SER A 122 -5.41 1.74 -27.67
N SER A 123 -4.34 2.47 -27.36
CA SER A 123 -3.21 1.98 -26.57
C SER A 123 -3.58 1.97 -25.07
N GLY A 124 -4.74 1.40 -24.74
CA GLY A 124 -5.11 1.12 -23.36
C GLY A 124 -4.24 -0.01 -22.81
N MET A 125 -4.12 -0.10 -21.48
CA MET A 125 -3.52 -1.29 -20.88
C MET A 125 -4.34 -2.52 -21.27
N THR A 126 -3.71 -3.53 -21.86
CA THR A 126 -4.31 -4.86 -21.98
C THR A 126 -4.73 -5.30 -20.59
N ASN A 127 -6.02 -5.52 -20.37
CA ASN A 127 -6.56 -5.84 -19.04
C ASN A 127 -5.84 -7.10 -18.51
N PRO A 128 -5.03 -7.00 -17.43
CA PRO A 128 -4.24 -8.11 -16.94
C PRO A 128 -5.02 -9.00 -15.96
N MET A 129 -6.26 -8.63 -15.58
CA MET A 129 -7.05 -9.36 -14.59
C MET A 129 -7.62 -10.65 -15.20
N THR A 130 -7.63 -11.73 -14.39
CA THR A 130 -8.14 -13.05 -14.80
C THR A 130 -9.15 -13.64 -13.83
N THR A 131 -9.28 -13.07 -12.62
CA THR A 131 -10.15 -13.55 -11.55
C THR A 131 -10.90 -12.38 -10.90
N THR A 132 -12.15 -12.59 -10.51
CA THR A 132 -12.92 -11.60 -9.74
C THR A 132 -12.20 -11.26 -8.44
N GLY A 133 -12.01 -9.97 -8.18
CA GLY A 133 -11.31 -9.47 -6.99
C GLY A 133 -9.81 -9.24 -7.18
N ASP A 134 -9.26 -9.49 -8.38
CA ASP A 134 -7.88 -9.11 -8.70
C ASP A 134 -7.64 -7.62 -8.51
N THR A 135 -6.39 -7.27 -8.18
CA THR A 135 -5.92 -5.89 -8.09
C THR A 135 -4.86 -5.63 -9.14
N ILE A 136 -4.94 -4.50 -9.83
CA ILE A 136 -3.86 -4.03 -10.71
C ILE A 136 -2.94 -3.11 -9.88
N TYR A 137 -1.64 -3.36 -9.93
CA TYR A 137 -0.63 -2.56 -9.23
C TYR A 137 0.60 -2.37 -10.11
N SER A 138 1.51 -1.46 -9.72
CA SER A 138 2.81 -1.37 -10.38
C SER A 138 3.79 -2.37 -9.76
N SER A 139 4.25 -3.37 -10.53
CA SER A 139 5.25 -4.32 -10.05
C SER A 139 6.65 -3.73 -9.98
N SER A 140 6.93 -2.73 -10.81
CA SER A 140 8.20 -2.01 -10.86
C SER A 140 8.04 -0.71 -11.66
N GLY A 141 8.33 0.44 -11.04
CA GLY A 141 8.24 1.74 -11.70
C GLY A 141 6.82 2.04 -12.19
N SER A 142 6.60 1.99 -13.51
CA SER A 142 5.31 2.17 -14.18
C SER A 142 4.71 0.89 -14.77
N THR A 143 5.33 -0.28 -14.55
CA THR A 143 4.91 -1.56 -15.15
C THR A 143 3.64 -2.09 -14.47
N PRO A 144 2.48 -2.10 -15.15
CA PRO A 144 1.26 -2.64 -14.57
C PRO A 144 1.34 -4.16 -14.46
N ALA A 145 0.93 -4.70 -13.33
CA ALA A 145 0.89 -6.12 -13.05
C ALA A 145 -0.40 -6.50 -12.33
N ARG A 146 -0.78 -7.78 -12.49
CA ARG A 146 -1.87 -8.39 -11.76
C ARG A 146 -1.37 -8.90 -10.41
N LEU A 147 -2.02 -8.47 -9.33
CA LEU A 147 -2.03 -9.18 -8.06
C LEU A 147 -3.34 -9.97 -7.99
N GLY A 148 -3.23 -11.31 -7.97
CA GLY A 148 -4.40 -12.16 -7.87
C GLY A 148 -5.17 -11.93 -6.56
N ILE A 149 -6.48 -12.14 -6.55
CA ILE A 149 -7.26 -12.10 -5.29
C ILE A 149 -6.65 -13.02 -4.22
N GLY A 150 -6.60 -12.52 -2.98
CA GLY A 150 -6.12 -13.29 -1.83
C GLY A 150 -7.12 -14.36 -1.40
N SER A 151 -6.69 -15.25 -0.53
CA SER A 151 -7.56 -16.20 0.16
C SER A 151 -8.36 -15.52 1.27
N THR A 152 -9.53 -16.07 1.61
CA THR A 152 -10.37 -15.58 2.72
C THR A 152 -9.55 -15.42 4.00
N GLY A 153 -9.66 -14.26 4.63
CA GLY A 153 -8.95 -13.92 5.87
C GLY A 153 -7.56 -13.31 5.67
N GLN A 154 -7.04 -13.24 4.43
CA GLN A 154 -5.84 -12.47 4.15
C GLN A 154 -6.13 -10.96 4.10
N VAL A 155 -5.12 -10.17 4.46
CA VAL A 155 -5.13 -8.71 4.36
C VAL A 155 -4.04 -8.26 3.39
N LEU A 156 -4.28 -7.15 2.70
CA LEU A 156 -3.29 -6.55 1.81
C LEU A 156 -2.28 -5.79 2.66
N THR A 157 -1.01 -6.10 2.48
CA THR A 157 0.13 -5.49 3.19
C THR A 157 1.18 -5.05 2.17
N VAL A 158 2.27 -4.43 2.64
CA VAL A 158 3.42 -4.09 1.80
C VAL A 158 4.63 -4.87 2.30
N ALA A 159 5.24 -5.65 1.40
CA ALA A 159 6.51 -6.32 1.65
C ALA A 159 7.42 -6.12 0.43
N GLY A 160 8.70 -5.81 0.67
CA GLY A 160 9.63 -5.50 -0.44
C GLY A 160 9.22 -4.29 -1.27
N GLY A 161 8.40 -3.38 -0.73
CA GLY A 161 7.92 -2.18 -1.42
C GLY A 161 6.74 -2.39 -2.37
N VAL A 162 6.16 -3.60 -2.44
CA VAL A 162 5.00 -3.91 -3.28
C VAL A 162 3.82 -4.47 -2.47
N PRO A 163 2.57 -4.30 -2.94
CA PRO A 163 1.40 -4.91 -2.31
C PRO A 163 1.49 -6.45 -2.34
N THR A 164 1.20 -7.08 -1.19
CA THR A 164 1.19 -8.55 -1.06
C THR A 164 0.12 -9.00 -0.05
N TRP A 165 -0.46 -10.17 -0.27
CA TRP A 165 -1.40 -10.77 0.67
C TRP A 165 -0.66 -11.44 1.81
N ALA A 166 -1.07 -11.14 3.04
CA ALA A 166 -0.52 -11.75 4.25
C ALA A 166 -1.64 -12.18 5.20
N ALA A 167 -1.31 -13.09 6.13
CA ALA A 167 -2.16 -13.27 7.30
C ALA A 167 -2.16 -11.98 8.14
N PRO A 168 -3.29 -11.60 8.75
CA PRO A 168 -3.33 -10.46 9.66
C PRO A 168 -2.35 -10.70 10.81
N ALA A 169 -1.53 -9.70 11.13
CA ALA A 169 -0.62 -9.78 12.26
C ALA A 169 -1.41 -9.86 13.57
N GLY A 170 -1.10 -10.83 14.41
CA GLY A 170 -1.57 -10.84 15.80
C GLY A 170 -0.88 -9.74 16.59
N ALA A 171 -1.62 -8.97 17.38
CA ALA A 171 -1.02 -8.06 18.33
C ALA A 171 -0.58 -8.84 19.58
N SER A 172 0.72 -9.02 19.76
CA SER A 172 1.31 -9.49 21.03
C SER A 172 1.97 -8.34 21.77
N GLY A 173 2.02 -8.40 23.10
CA GLY A 173 2.79 -7.47 23.92
C GLY A 173 3.35 -8.17 25.16
N PRO A 174 4.20 -7.46 25.93
CA PRO A 174 4.91 -8.05 27.05
C PRO A 174 4.02 -8.80 28.05
N THR A 175 4.49 -9.97 28.47
CA THR A 175 3.98 -10.69 29.64
C THR A 175 5.14 -11.17 30.51
N PHE A 176 4.94 -11.12 31.82
CA PHE A 176 5.91 -11.57 32.79
C PHE A 176 5.20 -12.26 33.96
N TYR A 177 5.95 -13.10 34.66
CA TYR A 177 5.57 -13.67 35.95
C TYR A 177 6.81 -13.70 36.83
N ALA A 178 6.81 -12.87 37.86
CA ALA A 178 7.84 -12.80 38.87
C ALA A 178 7.30 -13.33 40.21
N TYR A 179 8.19 -13.89 41.03
CA TYR A 179 7.85 -14.39 42.35
C TYR A 179 8.94 -14.08 43.38
N ALA A 180 8.55 -14.05 44.65
CA ALA A 180 9.47 -13.80 45.75
C ALA A 180 10.33 -15.05 45.99
N SER A 181 11.64 -14.87 46.03
CA SER A 181 12.61 -15.96 46.18
C SER A 181 13.76 -15.57 47.14
N GLY A 182 14.46 -16.56 47.70
CA GLY A 182 15.61 -16.35 48.61
C GLY A 182 15.21 -16.08 50.07
N THR A 183 15.93 -15.19 50.76
CA THR A 183 15.66 -14.87 52.18
C THR A 183 14.29 -14.21 52.35
N ALA A 184 13.48 -14.71 53.29
CA ALA A 184 12.16 -14.20 53.62
C ALA A 184 12.16 -12.68 53.90
N GLN A 185 11.12 -11.98 53.46
CA GLN A 185 11.01 -10.52 53.59
C GLN A 185 10.15 -10.17 54.79
N THR A 186 10.71 -9.43 55.76
CA THR A 186 9.94 -8.86 56.86
C THR A 186 9.08 -7.68 56.36
N ILE A 187 7.80 -7.70 56.72
CA ILE A 187 6.82 -6.64 56.46
C ILE A 187 6.49 -5.96 57.79
N THR A 188 6.94 -4.73 57.95
CA THR A 188 6.71 -3.96 59.19
C THR A 188 5.28 -3.47 59.30
N ALA A 189 4.71 -3.50 60.50
CA ALA A 189 3.39 -2.96 60.77
C ALA A 189 3.29 -1.46 60.42
N ALA A 190 2.10 -1.05 60.07
CA ALA A 190 1.71 0.32 59.77
C ALA A 190 2.55 1.04 58.70
N THR A 191 3.27 0.31 57.83
CA THR A 191 4.17 0.88 56.81
C THR A 191 4.03 0.20 55.46
N TRP A 192 3.97 0.97 54.36
CA TRP A 192 4.00 0.41 53.01
C TRP A 192 5.40 -0.11 52.69
N THR A 193 5.50 -1.42 52.49
CA THR A 193 6.76 -2.11 52.20
C THR A 193 6.77 -2.55 50.73
N LYS A 194 7.78 -2.15 49.96
CA LYS A 194 7.96 -2.63 48.57
C LYS A 194 8.25 -4.14 48.58
N VAL A 195 7.48 -4.92 47.84
CA VAL A 195 7.69 -6.37 47.73
C VAL A 195 8.85 -6.66 46.77
N GLN A 196 9.78 -7.54 47.17
CA GLN A 196 10.94 -7.91 46.38
C GLN A 196 10.72 -9.24 45.65
N TYR A 197 10.25 -9.20 44.41
CA TYR A 197 10.15 -10.40 43.55
C TYR A 197 11.48 -10.64 42.84
N LYS A 198 12.28 -11.59 43.34
CA LYS A 198 13.70 -11.78 42.98
C LYS A 198 13.93 -12.84 41.90
N SER A 199 12.88 -13.51 41.45
CA SER A 199 12.98 -14.51 40.38
C SER A 199 11.84 -14.39 39.40
N GLU A 200 12.10 -14.81 38.17
CA GLU A 200 11.16 -14.82 37.05
C GLU A 200 10.87 -16.27 36.67
N LEU A 201 9.60 -16.58 36.46
CA LEU A 201 9.19 -17.82 35.80
C LEU A 201 9.21 -17.64 34.28
N TRP A 202 8.79 -16.46 33.81
CA TRP A 202 9.02 -15.96 32.45
C TRP A 202 8.98 -14.43 32.41
N ASP A 203 9.65 -13.87 31.41
CA ASP A 203 9.54 -12.48 31.00
C ASP A 203 9.81 -12.42 29.49
N THR A 204 8.77 -12.28 28.68
CA THR A 204 8.88 -12.47 27.22
C THR A 204 9.68 -11.36 26.53
N ASP A 205 9.81 -10.21 27.18
CA ASP A 205 10.35 -8.98 26.60
C ASP A 205 11.36 -8.29 27.53
N ASN A 206 11.84 -9.00 28.56
CA ASN A 206 12.83 -8.51 29.53
C ASN A 206 12.42 -7.14 30.15
N CYS A 207 11.14 -7.03 30.52
CA CYS A 207 10.52 -5.82 31.02
C CYS A 207 10.40 -5.78 32.56
N PHE A 208 10.64 -6.89 33.25
CA PHE A 208 10.69 -6.96 34.71
C PHE A 208 12.16 -6.89 35.20
N ASP A 209 12.40 -6.12 36.25
CA ASP A 209 13.71 -6.00 36.89
C ASP A 209 13.71 -6.78 38.22
N SER A 210 14.09 -8.05 38.18
CA SER A 210 14.16 -8.94 39.35
C SER A 210 15.40 -8.74 40.23
N THR A 211 16.29 -7.81 39.90
CA THR A 211 17.59 -7.67 40.58
C THR A 211 17.76 -6.34 41.32
N THR A 212 17.38 -5.23 40.69
CA THR A 212 17.70 -3.89 41.21
C THR A 212 16.50 -3.23 41.85
N ASN A 213 15.39 -3.11 41.11
CA ASN A 213 14.24 -2.29 41.51
C ASN A 213 12.96 -3.07 41.81
N TYR A 214 12.86 -4.34 41.38
CA TYR A 214 11.65 -5.19 41.56
C TYR A 214 10.41 -4.56 40.91
N ARG A 215 10.57 -4.04 39.69
CA ARG A 215 9.56 -3.26 38.97
C ARG A 215 9.33 -3.79 37.56
N PHE A 216 8.11 -3.62 37.06
CA PHE A 216 7.77 -3.88 35.67
C PHE A 216 7.74 -2.58 34.87
N THR A 217 8.54 -2.50 33.80
CA THR A 217 8.68 -1.33 32.89
C THR A 217 8.46 -1.81 31.45
N PRO A 218 7.20 -1.86 30.96
CA PRO A 218 6.92 -2.37 29.63
C PRO A 218 7.48 -1.48 28.51
N ASN A 219 8.02 -2.12 27.47
CA ASN A 219 8.53 -1.49 26.25
C ASN A 219 7.47 -1.26 25.16
N LYS A 220 6.19 -1.46 25.49
CA LYS A 220 5.05 -1.27 24.59
C LYS A 220 3.94 -0.50 25.30
N SER A 221 3.36 0.48 24.61
CA SER A 221 2.29 1.29 25.16
C SER A 221 0.97 0.53 25.17
N GLY A 222 0.08 0.94 26.08
CA GLY A 222 -1.27 0.40 26.18
C GLY A 222 -1.63 -0.08 27.57
N TYR A 223 -2.77 -0.76 27.65
CA TYR A 223 -3.33 -1.30 28.86
C TYR A 223 -2.79 -2.69 29.14
N TYR A 224 -2.37 -2.91 30.37
CA TYR A 224 -1.91 -4.19 30.90
C TYR A 224 -2.82 -4.63 32.05
N GLN A 225 -3.14 -5.91 32.09
CA GLN A 225 -3.69 -6.56 33.28
C GLN A 225 -2.53 -6.87 34.22
N ILE A 226 -2.60 -6.36 35.45
CA ILE A 226 -1.64 -6.62 36.51
C ILE A 226 -2.30 -7.42 37.62
N ASN A 227 -1.68 -8.54 38.02
CA ASN A 227 -2.15 -9.38 39.12
C ASN A 227 -1.04 -9.53 40.16
N VAL A 228 -1.43 -9.56 41.43
CA VAL A 228 -0.53 -9.79 42.55
C VAL A 228 -1.17 -10.74 43.56
N ALA A 229 -0.35 -11.55 44.20
CA ALA A 229 -0.75 -12.39 45.32
C ALA A 229 0.40 -12.51 46.32
N ALA A 230 0.06 -12.58 47.61
CA ALA A 230 1.01 -12.91 48.64
C ALA A 230 0.37 -13.62 49.84
N GLU A 231 1.19 -14.33 50.59
CA GLU A 231 0.89 -14.89 51.90
C GLU A 231 1.91 -14.39 52.92
N LEU A 232 1.41 -13.86 54.04
CA LEU A 232 2.23 -13.39 55.16
C LEU A 232 1.98 -14.26 56.39
N THR A 233 3.05 -14.77 56.98
CA THR A 233 3.04 -15.47 58.28
C THR A 233 3.26 -14.50 59.44
N GLY A 234 2.88 -14.90 60.66
CA GLY A 234 3.00 -14.06 61.86
C GLY A 234 1.93 -12.96 61.96
N THR A 235 0.80 -13.13 61.25
CA THR A 235 -0.22 -12.08 61.01
C THR A 235 -1.47 -12.20 61.89
N SER A 236 -1.40 -12.90 63.03
CA SER A 236 -2.55 -13.00 63.94
C SER A 236 -3.00 -11.61 64.43
N GLY A 237 -4.29 -11.32 64.31
CA GLY A 237 -4.90 -10.03 64.64
C GLY A 237 -4.58 -8.93 63.64
N ASN A 238 -4.29 -9.26 62.37
CA ASN A 238 -3.83 -8.30 61.37
C ASN A 238 -4.69 -8.30 60.10
N ALA A 239 -4.86 -7.12 59.51
CA ALA A 239 -5.33 -6.94 58.13
C ALA A 239 -4.14 -6.76 57.20
N VAL A 240 -4.30 -7.08 55.91
CA VAL A 240 -3.25 -6.93 54.90
C VAL A 240 -3.84 -6.32 53.62
N GLN A 241 -3.10 -5.42 52.98
CA GLN A 241 -3.52 -4.81 51.72
C GLN A 241 -2.38 -4.58 50.75
N PHE A 242 -2.64 -4.72 49.44
CA PHE A 242 -1.73 -4.29 48.40
C PHE A 242 -1.98 -2.88 47.89
N SER A 243 -0.94 -2.31 47.30
CA SER A 243 -1.00 -1.13 46.47
C SER A 243 -0.11 -1.32 45.26
N ILE A 244 -0.66 -1.11 44.06
CA ILE A 244 0.19 -0.79 42.91
C ILE A 244 0.66 0.65 43.08
N TYR A 245 1.96 0.86 42.91
CA TYR A 245 2.55 2.17 42.71
C TYR A 245 2.90 2.30 41.23
N LYS A 246 2.57 3.44 40.63
CA LYS A 246 3.00 3.79 39.28
C LYS A 246 3.91 4.99 39.36
N ASN A 247 5.10 4.91 38.78
CA ASN A 247 6.08 6.00 38.74
C ASN A 247 6.36 6.60 40.14
N GLY A 248 6.47 5.73 41.15
CA GLY A 248 6.77 6.13 42.54
C GLY A 248 5.57 6.65 43.34
N SER A 249 4.38 6.80 42.76
CA SER A 249 3.16 7.24 43.46
C SER A 249 2.12 6.12 43.59
N PRO A 250 1.29 6.09 44.65
CA PRO A 250 0.20 5.12 44.76
C PRO A 250 -0.77 5.27 43.58
N TYR A 251 -1.01 4.18 42.86
CA TYR A 251 -1.94 4.13 41.72
C TYR A 251 -3.29 3.53 42.10
N SER A 252 -3.28 2.36 42.76
CA SER A 252 -4.50 1.69 43.21
C SER A 252 -4.23 0.86 44.45
N LYS A 253 -5.15 0.89 45.41
CA LYS A 253 -5.22 -0.09 46.51
C LYS A 253 -6.05 -1.28 46.04
N LEU A 254 -5.63 -2.49 46.37
CA LEU A 254 -6.25 -3.73 45.91
C LEU A 254 -5.94 -4.86 46.89
N GLY A 255 -6.70 -5.96 46.80
CA GLY A 255 -6.53 -7.10 47.69
C GLY A 255 -6.54 -6.69 49.14
N HIS A 256 -7.70 -6.41 49.71
CA HIS A 256 -7.83 -6.13 51.14
C HIS A 256 -8.34 -7.39 51.85
N LEU A 257 -7.53 -7.93 52.75
CA LEU A 257 -7.97 -8.93 53.70
C LEU A 257 -8.27 -8.23 55.02
N ALA A 258 -9.50 -8.39 55.51
CA ALA A 258 -9.90 -7.91 56.83
C ALA A 258 -9.12 -8.65 57.94
N GLU A 259 -9.14 -8.10 59.16
CA GLU A 259 -8.41 -8.70 60.28
C GLU A 259 -8.82 -10.15 60.55
N THR A 260 -7.83 -11.03 60.73
CA THR A 260 -8.04 -12.43 61.10
C THR A 260 -7.14 -12.82 62.27
N ASN A 261 -7.56 -13.80 63.07
CA ASN A 261 -6.74 -14.39 64.14
C ASN A 261 -5.93 -15.62 63.66
N GLN A 262 -5.61 -15.67 62.36
CA GLN A 262 -4.86 -16.77 61.77
C GLN A 262 -3.37 -16.46 61.80
N GLY A 263 -2.54 -17.51 61.92
CA GLY A 263 -1.08 -17.36 61.88
C GLY A 263 -0.50 -17.00 60.50
N ALA A 264 -1.33 -17.09 59.45
CA ALA A 264 -0.99 -16.72 58.08
C ALA A 264 -2.18 -16.02 57.38
N ALA A 265 -1.88 -15.08 56.50
CA ALA A 265 -2.83 -14.23 55.79
C ALA A 265 -2.52 -14.20 54.29
N GLY A 266 -3.40 -14.79 53.48
CA GLY A 266 -3.33 -14.77 52.01
C GLY A 266 -4.14 -13.62 51.43
N VAL A 267 -3.57 -12.90 50.48
CA VAL A 267 -4.19 -11.74 49.84
C VAL A 267 -3.84 -11.70 48.36
N SER A 268 -4.79 -11.32 47.51
CA SER A 268 -4.58 -11.17 46.08
C SER A 268 -5.42 -10.04 45.51
N GLY A 269 -5.02 -9.50 44.37
CA GLY A 269 -5.80 -8.50 43.67
C GLY A 269 -5.28 -8.25 42.27
N ALA A 270 -6.07 -7.51 41.50
CA ALA A 270 -5.74 -7.19 40.13
C ALA A 270 -6.21 -5.81 39.73
N VAL A 271 -5.54 -5.21 38.75
CA VAL A 271 -5.85 -3.87 38.23
C VAL A 271 -5.40 -3.73 36.78
N LEU A 272 -6.14 -2.95 35.98
CA LEU A 272 -5.69 -2.51 34.67
C LEU A 272 -4.84 -1.25 34.80
N VAL A 273 -3.67 -1.22 34.17
CA VAL A 273 -2.78 -0.06 34.17
C VAL A 273 -2.41 0.30 32.73
N ASN A 274 -2.56 1.57 32.35
CA ASN A 274 -2.07 2.08 31.08
C ASN A 274 -0.59 2.48 31.20
N PHE A 275 0.24 2.12 30.23
CA PHE A 275 1.66 2.48 30.17
C PHE A 275 2.01 3.23 28.88
N ASN A 276 2.99 4.11 28.97
CA ASN A 276 3.53 4.83 27.81
C ASN A 276 4.50 4.01 26.94
N GLY A 277 4.86 2.79 27.36
CA GLY A 277 5.73 1.89 26.61
C GLY A 277 7.23 2.21 26.63
N SER A 278 7.71 3.06 27.55
CA SER A 278 9.14 3.36 27.64
C SER A 278 9.64 3.69 29.04
N THR A 279 8.93 4.54 29.78
CA THR A 279 9.39 5.04 31.09
C THR A 279 8.42 4.81 32.22
N ASP A 280 7.16 4.55 31.92
CA ASP A 280 6.19 4.18 32.94
C ASP A 280 6.57 2.82 33.55
N TYR A 281 6.56 2.74 34.87
CA TYR A 281 6.77 1.50 35.59
C TYR A 281 5.78 1.32 36.72
N VAL A 282 5.57 0.07 37.11
CA VAL A 282 4.80 -0.28 38.30
C VAL A 282 5.60 -1.13 39.27
N GLU A 283 5.28 -0.94 40.54
CA GLU A 283 5.84 -1.65 41.69
C GLU A 283 4.69 -2.09 42.60
N VAL A 284 4.93 -3.16 43.36
CA VAL A 284 3.96 -3.66 44.33
C VAL A 284 4.43 -3.31 45.74
N TYR A 285 3.55 -2.67 46.50
CA TYR A 285 3.74 -2.43 47.92
C TYR A 285 2.66 -3.17 48.69
N ILE A 286 3.02 -3.69 49.86
CA ILE A 286 2.12 -4.35 50.78
C ILE A 286 2.12 -3.62 52.13
N TYR A 287 0.97 -3.61 52.79
CA TYR A 287 0.75 -2.99 54.09
C TYR A 287 0.15 -4.00 55.06
N ALA A 288 0.78 -4.10 56.23
CA ALA A 288 0.28 -4.82 57.39
C ALA A 288 -0.23 -3.78 58.40
N PHE A 289 -1.48 -3.88 58.85
CA PHE A 289 -2.12 -2.80 59.61
C PHE A 289 -1.67 -2.75 61.08
N THR A 290 -1.85 -3.85 61.81
CA THR A 290 -1.79 -3.88 63.28
C THR A 290 -0.54 -4.62 63.76
N THR A 291 -0.25 -5.77 63.15
CA THR A 291 0.91 -6.61 63.48
C THR A 291 1.75 -6.79 62.21
N GLY A 292 3.08 -6.78 62.34
CA GLY A 292 3.95 -7.08 61.20
C GLY A 292 3.78 -8.53 60.73
N GLY A 293 4.53 -8.93 59.72
CA GLY A 293 4.57 -10.31 59.27
C GLY A 293 5.80 -10.61 58.44
N THR A 294 5.90 -11.86 58.01
CA THR A 294 6.98 -12.32 57.14
C THR A 294 6.37 -12.90 55.87
N MET A 295 6.84 -12.42 54.72
CA MET A 295 6.53 -13.02 53.42
C MET A 295 7.56 -14.12 53.14
N ASP A 296 7.09 -15.36 53.02
CA ASP A 296 7.97 -16.51 52.77
C ASP A 296 8.42 -16.55 51.32
N ASN A 297 9.73 -16.48 51.10
CA ASN A 297 10.31 -16.28 49.78
C ASN A 297 10.78 -17.61 49.14
N ASN A 298 9.99 -18.68 49.26
CA ASN A 298 10.31 -19.96 48.61
C ASN A 298 9.09 -20.64 47.97
N SER A 299 8.13 -19.84 47.50
CA SER A 299 6.87 -20.34 46.95
C SER A 299 6.32 -19.40 45.86
N VAL A 300 5.77 -19.96 44.79
CA VAL A 300 5.10 -19.22 43.70
C VAL A 300 3.79 -18.54 44.12
N VAL A 301 3.38 -18.73 45.38
CA VAL A 301 2.23 -18.06 46.02
C VAL A 301 2.45 -16.55 46.10
N ASN A 302 3.68 -16.10 46.34
CA ASN A 302 4.06 -14.70 46.39
C ASN A 302 4.49 -14.24 44.99
N ASN A 303 3.54 -13.76 44.19
CA ASN A 303 3.77 -13.47 42.77
C ASN A 303 3.23 -12.12 42.32
N PHE A 304 3.85 -11.64 41.24
CA PHE A 304 3.50 -10.44 40.51
C PHE A 304 3.63 -10.76 39.02
N ASN A 305 2.52 -10.67 38.30
CA ASN A 305 2.47 -11.01 36.89
C ASN A 305 1.59 -10.02 36.12
N GLY A 306 1.80 -9.97 34.81
CA GLY A 306 1.01 -9.12 33.95
C GLY A 306 1.09 -9.49 32.48
N VAL A 307 0.14 -8.97 31.72
CA VAL A 307 0.01 -9.20 30.27
C VAL A 307 -0.56 -7.97 29.57
N TRP A 308 -0.01 -7.63 28.41
CA TRP A 308 -0.54 -6.59 27.53
C TRP A 308 -1.90 -7.00 26.95
N ILE A 309 -2.89 -6.12 27.04
CA ILE A 309 -4.26 -6.38 26.58
C ILE A 309 -4.53 -5.69 25.24
N ARG A 310 -4.13 -4.42 25.12
CA ARG A 310 -4.40 -3.56 23.95
C ARG A 310 -3.66 -2.24 24.02
N SER A 311 -3.42 -1.64 22.85
CA SER A 311 -3.01 -0.25 22.69
C SER A 311 -4.17 0.71 22.94
#